data_AF-A0AAD6VTF5-F1
#
_entry.id   AF-A0AAD6VTF5-F1
#
_cell.length_a   1.000
_cell.length_b   1.000
_cell.length_c   1.000
_cell.angle_alpha   90.00
_cell.angle_beta   90.00
_cell.angle_gamma   90.00
#
_symmetry.space_group_name_H-M   'P 1'
#
loop_
_entity.id
_entity.type
_entity.pdbx_description
1 polymer ?
#
loop_
_entity_poly.entity_id
_entity_poly.type
_entity_poly.pdbx_seq_one_letter_code
_entity_poly.pdbx_strand_id
1 'polypeptide(L)'
;GEAEHRRVKIFYAQTNKNRPNLQIARHERRQRLLNALATKVGQKRRLGHTVRKSMALDFAASEPLPRTDPSQHYQMSHSTKYSENLIKWIQICQNFVPKLKNHLLARILGGDAHAGGAIASGASEAHARTIAFVDDRIYKHKTIRFNYTTYDVRRKQDSCNPRTQANVMVGNGTGSRDDKDKYPYWDARLIGIFHVCILRLSFQTFDVLWVRWFGADDRQSKWGLKANRMPRIGFQNAENETSFGFLDPNAVLRACHVIPAFAFGYDNNGLLTSIGRPRQEVDDENEPDTDWAYYYVNMCVVFPANQLQANKVKVG
;
A
#
# COMPACT_ATOMS: atom_id res chain seq x y z
N GLY A 1 0.83 -17.46 29.41
CA GLY A 1 1.38 -18.80 29.10
C GLY A 1 0.28 -19.82 28.85
N GLU A 2 -0.52 -20.16 29.86
CA GLU A 2 -1.47 -21.29 29.79
C GLU A 2 -2.68 -21.14 28.84
N ALA A 3 -3.21 -19.93 28.64
CA ALA A 3 -4.40 -19.73 27.81
C ALA A 3 -4.12 -19.62 26.29
N GLU A 4 -2.88 -19.33 25.90
CA GLU A 4 -2.52 -19.12 24.48
C GLU A 4 -2.63 -20.41 23.64
N HIS A 5 -2.38 -21.57 24.25
CA HIS A 5 -2.56 -22.85 23.57
C HIS A 5 -4.03 -23.09 23.13
N ARG A 6 -5.02 -22.55 23.86
CA ARG A 6 -6.43 -22.62 23.47
C ARG A 6 -6.70 -21.79 22.20
N ARG A 7 -6.10 -20.62 22.07
CA ARG A 7 -6.21 -19.77 20.87
C ARG A 7 -5.64 -20.45 19.64
N VAL A 8 -4.45 -21.05 19.76
CA VAL A 8 -3.82 -21.80 18.67
C VAL A 8 -4.72 -22.95 18.21
N LYS A 9 -5.37 -23.68 19.13
CA LYS A 9 -6.32 -24.75 18.82
C LYS A 9 -7.57 -24.24 18.09
N ILE A 10 -8.14 -23.11 18.51
CA ILE A 10 -9.29 -22.48 17.83
C ILE A 10 -8.92 -22.11 16.39
N PHE A 11 -7.78 -21.47 16.19
CA PHE A 11 -7.31 -21.13 14.84
C PHE A 11 -7.00 -22.36 14.01
N TYR A 12 -6.37 -23.39 14.60
CA TYR A 12 -6.08 -24.64 13.92
C TYR A 12 -7.35 -25.30 13.36
N ALA A 13 -8.44 -25.32 14.13
CA ALA A 13 -9.74 -25.84 13.69
C ALA A 13 -10.33 -25.06 12.50
N GLN A 14 -10.00 -23.77 12.35
CA GLN A 14 -10.44 -22.92 11.23
C GLN A 14 -9.53 -23.02 9.99
N THR A 15 -8.45 -23.78 10.06
CA THR A 15 -7.57 -24.02 8.90
C THR A 15 -8.04 -25.22 8.08
N ASN A 16 -7.64 -25.28 6.81
CA ASN A 16 -7.80 -26.51 6.01
C ASN A 16 -6.76 -27.61 6.37
N LYS A 17 -6.06 -27.47 7.51
CA LYS A 17 -4.99 -28.35 8.04
C LYS A 17 -3.77 -28.53 7.13
N ASN A 18 -3.70 -27.86 5.98
CA ASN A 18 -2.54 -27.87 5.10
C ASN A 18 -1.60 -26.69 5.45
N ARG A 19 -0.40 -26.97 5.97
CA ARG A 19 0.54 -25.95 6.49
C ARG A 19 -0.15 -25.02 7.51
N PRO A 20 -0.68 -25.57 8.61
CA PRO A 20 -1.57 -24.87 9.54
C PRO A 20 -0.91 -23.64 10.18
N ASN A 21 0.40 -23.68 10.44
CA ASN A 21 1.13 -22.60 11.11
C ASN A 21 0.98 -21.24 10.40
N LEU A 22 1.08 -21.22 9.07
CA LEU A 22 0.94 -19.98 8.28
C LEU A 22 -0.49 -19.46 8.31
N GLN A 23 -1.47 -20.35 8.32
CA GLN A 23 -2.88 -19.97 8.38
C GLN A 23 -3.22 -19.45 9.77
N ILE A 24 -2.74 -20.10 10.82
CA ILE A 24 -2.87 -19.66 12.22
C ILE A 24 -2.27 -18.27 12.39
N ALA A 25 -1.05 -18.02 11.91
CA ALA A 25 -0.43 -16.69 11.98
C ALA A 25 -1.26 -15.61 11.26
N ARG A 26 -1.89 -15.95 10.12
CA ARG A 26 -2.81 -15.04 9.42
C ARG A 26 -4.09 -14.77 10.22
N HIS A 27 -4.68 -15.80 10.81
CA HIS A 27 -5.88 -15.67 11.65
C HIS A 27 -5.59 -14.84 12.92
N GLU A 28 -4.46 -15.12 13.59
CA GLU A 28 -4.00 -14.37 14.74
C GLU A 28 -3.79 -12.89 14.39
N ARG A 29 -3.07 -12.60 13.30
CA ARG A 29 -2.87 -11.23 12.82
C ARG A 29 -4.20 -10.54 12.53
N ARG A 30 -5.13 -11.22 11.85
CA ARG A 30 -6.47 -10.69 11.55
C ARG A 30 -7.25 -10.40 12.82
N GLN A 31 -7.24 -11.31 13.81
CA GLN A 31 -7.94 -11.12 15.07
C GLN A 31 -7.33 -9.98 15.90
N ARG A 32 -6.00 -9.89 15.99
CA ARG A 32 -5.31 -8.77 16.66
C ARG A 32 -5.71 -7.43 16.03
N LEU A 33 -5.73 -7.35 14.70
CA LEU A 33 -6.21 -6.17 13.98
C LEU A 33 -7.67 -5.85 14.32
N LEU A 34 -8.59 -6.82 14.21
CA LEU A 34 -10.00 -6.61 14.52
C LEU A 34 -10.24 -6.15 15.96
N ASN A 35 -9.54 -6.74 16.93
CA ASN A 35 -9.66 -6.37 18.34
C ASN A 35 -9.17 -4.94 18.57
N ALA A 36 -8.03 -4.56 17.99
CA ALA A 36 -7.48 -3.21 18.11
C ALA A 36 -8.39 -2.14 17.50
N LEU A 37 -9.08 -2.46 16.41
CA LEU A 37 -10.09 -1.58 15.80
C LEU A 37 -11.33 -1.47 16.71
N ALA A 38 -11.83 -2.60 17.22
CA ALA A 38 -13.04 -2.65 18.03
C ALA A 38 -12.94 -1.88 19.36
N THR A 39 -11.81 -1.99 20.06
CA THR A 39 -11.58 -1.26 21.33
C THR A 39 -11.64 0.25 21.14
N LYS A 40 -11.16 0.75 20.00
CA LYS A 40 -11.04 2.19 19.73
C LYS A 40 -12.26 2.83 19.09
N VAL A 41 -13.07 2.07 18.34
CA VAL A 41 -14.42 2.54 17.93
C VAL A 41 -15.28 2.87 19.16
N GLY A 42 -15.11 2.14 20.26
CA GLY A 42 -15.77 2.44 21.55
C GLY A 42 -15.26 3.72 22.23
N GLN A 43 -13.96 4.01 22.15
CA GLN A 43 -13.34 5.20 22.76
C GLN A 43 -13.62 6.50 21.98
N LYS A 44 -13.59 6.46 20.64
CA LYS A 44 -13.87 7.64 19.79
C LYS A 44 -15.29 8.21 19.95
N ARG A 45 -16.25 7.40 20.41
CA ARG A 45 -17.61 7.90 20.75
C ARG A 45 -17.65 8.77 22.00
N ARG A 46 -16.61 8.80 22.82
CA ARG A 46 -16.58 9.50 24.13
C ARG A 46 -15.79 10.81 24.13
N LEU A 47 -14.92 11.05 23.15
CA LEU A 47 -14.06 12.23 23.10
C LEU A 47 -14.27 12.95 21.76
N GLY A 48 -14.95 14.10 21.81
CA GLY A 48 -15.21 14.97 20.65
C GLY A 48 -13.96 15.72 20.20
N HIS A 49 -12.98 15.01 19.64
CA HIS A 49 -11.75 15.60 19.12
C HIS A 49 -11.78 15.86 17.62
N THR A 50 -10.98 16.84 17.19
CA THR A 50 -10.78 17.28 15.80
C THR A 50 -10.27 16.13 14.93
N VAL A 51 -11.19 15.43 14.27
CA VAL A 51 -10.88 14.34 13.33
C VAL A 51 -10.16 14.94 12.12
N ARG A 52 -8.86 14.66 11.98
CA ARG A 52 -8.12 14.92 10.72
C ARG A 52 -8.88 14.24 9.57
N LYS A 53 -9.12 14.96 8.47
CA LYS A 53 -9.77 14.36 7.29
C LYS A 53 -8.85 13.29 6.71
N SER A 54 -9.21 12.03 6.92
CA SER A 54 -8.50 10.89 6.33
C SER A 54 -8.90 10.72 4.87
N MET A 55 -7.93 10.40 4.01
CA MET A 55 -8.19 10.00 2.63
C MET A 55 -8.83 8.61 2.55
N ALA A 56 -8.70 7.81 3.61
CA ALA A 56 -9.29 6.48 3.69
C ALA A 56 -10.77 6.56 4.10
N LEU A 57 -11.56 5.58 3.66
CA LEU A 57 -12.93 5.42 4.15
C LEU A 57 -12.97 4.95 5.60
N ASP A 58 -14.02 5.36 6.31
CA ASP A 58 -14.18 4.97 7.69
C ASP A 58 -14.38 3.45 7.86
N PHE A 59 -14.09 2.91 9.04
CA PHE A 59 -14.22 1.49 9.34
C PHE A 59 -15.69 1.07 9.25
N ALA A 60 -16.62 1.93 9.69
CA ALA A 60 -18.05 1.72 9.58
C ALA A 60 -18.58 1.77 8.14
N ALA A 61 -17.81 2.31 7.19
CA ALA A 61 -18.21 2.35 5.79
C ALA A 61 -18.35 0.92 5.24
N SER A 62 -19.51 0.60 4.67
CA SER A 62 -19.79 -0.71 4.08
C SER A 62 -19.64 -0.65 2.57
N GLU A 63 -18.68 -1.42 2.07
CA GLU A 63 -18.37 -1.58 0.64
C GLU A 63 -17.90 -3.02 0.40
N PRO A 64 -18.82 -4.00 0.43
CA PRO A 64 -18.47 -5.39 0.22
C PRO A 64 -18.06 -5.62 -1.24
N LEU A 65 -16.89 -6.21 -1.45
CA LEU A 65 -16.44 -6.63 -2.78
C LEU A 65 -16.84 -8.09 -3.03
N PRO A 66 -17.43 -8.41 -4.20
CA PRO A 66 -17.78 -9.78 -4.57
C PRO A 66 -16.53 -10.64 -4.71
N ARG A 67 -16.71 -11.95 -4.98
CA ARG A 67 -15.58 -12.81 -5.33
C ARG A 67 -14.93 -12.29 -6.62
N THR A 68 -13.61 -12.29 -6.64
CA THR A 68 -12.82 -11.82 -7.78
C THR A 68 -12.55 -12.96 -8.74
N ASP A 69 -12.57 -12.68 -10.05
CA ASP A 69 -12.02 -13.59 -11.04
C ASP A 69 -10.49 -13.70 -10.87
N PRO A 70 -9.93 -14.91 -10.72
CA PRO A 70 -8.47 -15.11 -10.62
C PRO A 70 -7.66 -14.60 -11.82
N SER A 71 -8.29 -14.39 -12.98
CA SER A 71 -7.65 -13.85 -14.18
C SER A 71 -7.38 -12.35 -14.09
N GLN A 72 -8.22 -11.62 -13.35
CA GLN A 72 -8.08 -10.18 -13.16
C GLN A 72 -6.86 -9.87 -12.29
N HIS A 73 -6.11 -8.82 -12.64
CA HIS A 73 -4.93 -8.41 -11.87
C HIS A 73 -5.30 -7.79 -10.52
N TYR A 74 -6.34 -6.96 -10.49
CA TYR A 74 -6.83 -6.35 -9.27
C TYR A 74 -8.36 -6.21 -9.29
N GLN A 75 -8.95 -5.96 -8.13
CA GLN A 75 -10.36 -5.63 -7.97
C GLN A 75 -10.55 -4.53 -6.94
N MET A 76 -11.36 -3.55 -7.30
CA MET A 76 -11.89 -2.53 -6.41
C MET A 76 -13.34 -2.20 -6.77
N SER A 77 -14.01 -1.48 -5.87
CA SER A 77 -15.38 -1.05 -6.06
C SER A 77 -15.45 0.12 -7.03
N HIS A 78 -16.56 0.21 -7.74
CA HIS A 78 -16.92 1.34 -8.62
C HIS A 78 -18.18 2.06 -8.10
N SER A 79 -18.50 1.87 -6.83
CA SER A 79 -19.64 2.55 -6.21
C SER A 79 -19.42 4.06 -6.17
N THR A 80 -20.43 4.83 -6.56
CA THR A 80 -20.41 6.30 -6.50
C THR A 80 -20.82 6.85 -5.13
N LYS A 81 -21.11 5.96 -4.16
CA LYS A 81 -21.65 6.31 -2.83
C LYS A 81 -20.75 7.26 -2.05
N TYR A 82 -19.44 7.08 -2.16
CA TYR A 82 -18.45 7.83 -1.37
C TYR A 82 -17.71 8.85 -2.24
N SER A 83 -18.45 9.82 -2.78
CA SER A 83 -17.89 10.90 -3.59
C SER A 83 -17.38 12.06 -2.75
N GLU A 84 -16.28 12.67 -3.16
CA GLU A 84 -15.80 13.95 -2.66
C GLU A 84 -15.55 14.92 -3.81
N ASN A 85 -15.75 16.21 -3.54
CA ASN A 85 -15.44 17.25 -4.51
C ASN A 85 -13.93 17.50 -4.56
N LEU A 86 -13.37 17.50 -5.77
CA LEU A 86 -11.95 17.59 -6.04
C LEU A 86 -11.33 18.93 -5.58
N ILE A 87 -12.10 20.01 -5.55
CA ILE A 87 -11.64 21.33 -5.08
C ILE A 87 -11.24 21.27 -3.60
N LYS A 88 -11.93 20.45 -2.79
CA LYS A 88 -11.57 20.24 -1.37
C LYS A 88 -10.17 19.65 -1.22
N TRP A 89 -9.67 18.93 -2.22
CA TRP A 89 -8.37 18.30 -2.21
C TRP A 89 -7.22 19.27 -2.49
N ILE A 90 -7.48 20.35 -3.22
CA ILE A 90 -6.50 21.44 -3.46
C ILE A 90 -6.08 22.08 -2.14
N GLN A 91 -7.02 22.24 -1.21
CA GLN A 91 -6.76 22.79 0.12
C GLN A 91 -5.99 21.83 1.04
N ILE A 92 -6.01 20.53 0.72
CA ILE A 92 -5.49 19.44 1.57
C ILE A 92 -4.09 19.02 1.14
N CYS A 93 -3.86 18.85 -0.16
CA CYS A 93 -2.59 18.43 -0.72
C CYS A 93 -2.26 19.32 -1.92
N GLN A 94 -1.27 20.20 -1.73
CA GLN A 94 -0.72 20.99 -2.82
C GLN A 94 -0.29 20.05 -3.96
N ASN A 95 -0.62 20.43 -5.19
CA ASN A 95 -0.34 19.66 -6.41
C ASN A 95 -1.11 18.34 -6.60
N PHE A 96 -2.11 18.00 -5.76
CA PHE A 96 -2.91 16.79 -5.96
C PHE A 96 -3.59 16.75 -7.33
N VAL A 97 -4.34 17.79 -7.70
CA VAL A 97 -5.07 17.85 -8.98
C VAL A 97 -4.12 17.91 -10.19
N PRO A 98 -3.08 18.75 -10.20
CA PRO A 98 -2.07 18.70 -11.26
C PRO A 98 -1.44 17.31 -11.44
N LYS A 99 -1.02 16.65 -10.35
CA LYS A 99 -0.45 15.29 -10.41
C LYS A 99 -1.44 14.26 -10.91
N LEU A 100 -2.72 14.38 -10.53
CA LEU A 100 -3.78 13.49 -11.00
C LEU A 100 -3.96 13.63 -12.51
N LYS A 101 -4.07 14.87 -13.01
CA LYS A 101 -4.19 15.13 -14.45
C LYS A 101 -2.98 14.60 -15.22
N ASN A 102 -1.76 14.85 -14.75
CA ASN A 102 -0.54 14.35 -15.38
C ASN A 102 -0.50 12.82 -15.41
N HIS A 103 -0.89 12.15 -14.31
CA HIS A 103 -0.97 10.70 -14.25
C HIS A 103 -2.00 10.13 -15.24
N LEU A 104 -3.19 10.72 -15.32
CA LEU A 104 -4.22 10.32 -16.28
C LEU A 104 -3.78 10.55 -17.73
N LEU A 105 -3.12 11.66 -18.01
CA LEU A 105 -2.53 11.92 -19.33
C LEU A 105 -1.49 10.89 -19.72
N ALA A 106 -0.56 10.56 -18.82
CA ALA A 106 0.44 9.53 -19.07
C ALA A 106 -0.23 8.19 -19.45
N ARG A 107 -1.28 7.80 -18.72
CA ARG A 107 -2.05 6.58 -19.00
C ARG A 107 -2.77 6.62 -20.35
N ILE A 108 -3.38 7.76 -20.71
CA ILE A 108 -4.09 7.92 -21.98
C ILE A 108 -3.12 7.93 -23.17
N LEU A 109 -1.95 8.55 -23.02
CA LEU A 109 -0.93 8.66 -24.07
C LEU A 109 -0.04 7.41 -24.17
N GLY A 110 -0.20 6.44 -23.27
CA GLY A 110 0.60 5.21 -23.24
C GLY A 110 2.05 5.42 -22.74
N GLY A 111 2.32 6.51 -22.03
CA GLY A 111 3.61 6.73 -21.36
C GLY A 111 3.69 5.93 -20.05
N ASP A 112 4.88 5.44 -19.71
CA ASP A 112 5.13 4.71 -18.47
C ASP A 112 4.78 5.58 -17.26
N ALA A 113 3.60 5.38 -16.68
CA ALA A 113 3.08 6.13 -15.55
C ALA A 113 3.83 5.86 -14.22
N HIS A 114 4.96 5.14 -14.25
CA HIS A 114 5.69 4.61 -13.09
C HIS A 114 7.03 5.28 -12.81
N ALA A 115 7.62 5.92 -13.81
CA ALA A 115 8.70 6.86 -13.57
C ALA A 115 8.06 8.24 -13.47
N GLY A 116 8.48 9.08 -12.54
CA GLY A 116 8.19 10.51 -12.56
C GLY A 116 8.84 11.21 -13.78
N GLY A 117 8.70 10.64 -14.97
CA GLY A 117 9.16 11.17 -16.23
C GLY A 117 8.36 12.42 -16.49
N ALA A 118 9.03 13.56 -16.33
CA ALA A 118 8.54 14.84 -16.74
C ALA A 118 8.11 14.75 -18.22
N ILE A 119 6.79 14.66 -18.45
CA ILE A 119 6.23 15.07 -19.73
C ILE A 119 6.65 16.53 -19.86
N ALA A 120 7.40 16.87 -20.92
CA ALA A 120 7.92 18.21 -21.16
C ALA A 120 6.85 19.26 -20.80
N SER A 121 7.18 20.11 -19.82
CA SER A 121 6.23 20.90 -19.03
C SER A 121 5.28 21.76 -19.88
N GLY A 122 5.71 22.20 -21.07
CA GLY A 122 4.88 22.99 -21.99
C GLY A 122 3.81 22.18 -22.75
N ALA A 123 4.05 20.91 -23.07
CA ALA A 123 3.06 20.06 -23.75
C ALA A 123 2.04 19.45 -22.77
N SER A 124 2.46 19.24 -21.51
CA SER A 124 1.61 18.65 -20.47
C SER A 124 0.44 19.56 -20.06
N GLU A 125 0.64 20.88 -19.98
CA GLU A 125 -0.40 21.81 -19.53
C GLU A 125 -1.58 21.94 -20.51
N ALA A 126 -1.30 22.05 -21.81
CA ALA A 126 -2.34 22.17 -22.83
C ALA A 126 -3.22 20.90 -22.87
N HIS A 127 -2.61 19.72 -22.77
CA HIS A 127 -3.34 18.46 -22.70
C HIS A 127 -4.07 18.26 -21.36
N ALA A 128 -3.54 18.80 -20.25
CA ALA A 128 -4.18 18.72 -18.94
C ALA A 128 -5.47 19.54 -18.86
N ARG A 129 -5.58 20.59 -19.67
CA ARG A 129 -6.83 21.36 -19.84
C ARG A 129 -7.92 20.56 -20.56
N THR A 130 -7.56 19.54 -21.35
CA THR A 130 -8.54 18.68 -22.04
C THR A 130 -9.22 17.67 -21.11
N ILE A 131 -8.66 17.41 -19.92
CA ILE A 131 -9.27 16.51 -18.94
C ILE A 131 -10.27 17.28 -18.08
N ALA A 132 -11.55 17.01 -18.29
CA ALA A 132 -12.64 17.43 -17.41
C ALA A 132 -13.09 16.26 -16.51
N PHE A 133 -13.13 16.50 -15.20
CA PHE A 133 -13.67 15.53 -14.25
C PHE A 133 -15.20 15.65 -14.23
N VAL A 134 -15.88 14.52 -14.30
CA VAL A 134 -17.35 14.51 -14.22
C VAL A 134 -17.77 14.99 -12.82
N ASP A 135 -18.60 16.03 -12.78
CA ASP A 135 -19.11 16.70 -11.59
C ASP A 135 -18.03 17.23 -10.61
N ASP A 136 -16.79 17.40 -11.07
CA ASP A 136 -15.63 17.70 -10.22
C ASP A 136 -15.49 16.72 -9.03
N ARG A 137 -15.82 15.44 -9.26
CA ARG A 137 -15.85 14.41 -8.21
C ARG A 137 -14.74 13.38 -8.34
N ILE A 138 -14.28 12.95 -7.18
CA ILE A 138 -13.46 11.76 -6.97
C ILE A 138 -14.18 10.81 -6.03
N TYR A 139 -14.13 9.51 -6.30
CA TYR A 139 -14.82 8.49 -5.51
C TYR A 139 -13.82 7.69 -4.70
N LYS A 140 -14.05 7.57 -3.39
CA LYS A 140 -13.13 6.91 -2.45
C LYS A 140 -13.56 5.46 -2.24
N HIS A 141 -12.58 4.57 -2.10
CA HIS A 141 -12.82 3.16 -1.80
C HIS A 141 -12.10 2.68 -0.56
N LYS A 142 -12.71 1.69 0.09
CA LYS A 142 -12.22 1.15 1.36
C LYS A 142 -11.06 0.18 1.16
N THR A 143 -11.08 -0.59 0.08
CA THR A 143 -10.17 -1.72 -0.10
C THR A 143 -9.96 -1.99 -1.58
N ILE A 144 -8.73 -2.38 -1.90
CA ILE A 144 -8.34 -2.94 -3.20
C ILE A 144 -7.73 -4.31 -2.98
N ARG A 145 -8.00 -5.24 -3.90
CA ARG A 145 -7.46 -6.60 -3.87
C ARG A 145 -6.56 -6.81 -5.07
N PHE A 146 -5.35 -7.34 -4.86
CA PHE A 146 -4.40 -7.66 -5.92
C PHE A 146 -4.25 -9.17 -6.02
N ASN A 147 -4.49 -9.72 -7.20
CA ASN A 147 -4.25 -11.12 -7.52
C ASN A 147 -2.84 -11.27 -8.07
N TYR A 148 -2.06 -12.19 -7.50
CA TYR A 148 -0.70 -12.45 -7.93
C TYR A 148 -0.46 -13.95 -8.00
N THR A 149 0.49 -14.32 -8.85
CA THR A 149 0.95 -15.70 -8.99
C THR A 149 2.11 -15.93 -8.02
N THR A 150 2.01 -16.96 -7.19
CA THR A 150 3.11 -17.41 -6.34
C THR A 150 4.08 -18.29 -7.12
N TYR A 151 5.30 -18.46 -6.59
CA TYR A 151 6.34 -19.29 -7.21
C TYR A 151 5.90 -20.73 -7.53
N ASP A 152 4.97 -21.30 -6.76
CA ASP A 152 4.37 -22.62 -7.02
C ASP A 152 3.23 -22.58 -8.06
N VAL A 153 3.16 -21.52 -8.88
CA VAL A 153 2.19 -21.29 -9.96
C VAL A 153 0.75 -21.33 -9.44
N ARG A 154 0.53 -20.84 -8.22
CA ARG A 154 -0.81 -20.72 -7.63
C ARG A 154 -1.25 -19.26 -7.61
N ARG A 155 -2.56 -19.05 -7.75
CA ARG A 155 -3.15 -17.72 -7.58
C ARG A 155 -3.36 -17.44 -6.09
N LYS A 156 -2.89 -16.28 -5.63
CA LYS A 156 -3.21 -15.72 -4.32
C LYS A 156 -3.71 -14.30 -4.49
N GLN A 157 -4.35 -13.81 -3.42
CA GLN A 157 -4.90 -12.47 -3.37
C GLN A 157 -4.43 -11.78 -2.10
N ASP A 158 -3.89 -10.58 -2.26
CA ASP A 158 -3.58 -9.68 -1.16
C ASP A 158 -4.66 -8.59 -1.10
N SER A 159 -5.09 -8.21 0.10
CA SER A 159 -6.14 -7.20 0.31
C SER A 159 -5.53 -6.00 1.02
N CYS A 160 -5.53 -4.85 0.35
CA CYS A 160 -4.94 -3.62 0.87
C CYS A 160 -6.03 -2.66 1.32
N ASN A 161 -5.82 -2.07 2.50
CA ASN A 161 -6.64 -1.01 3.06
C ASN A 161 -5.69 0.08 3.59
N PRO A 162 -5.80 1.34 3.14
CA PRO A 162 -4.92 2.43 3.56
C PRO A 162 -4.82 2.62 5.09
N ARG A 163 -5.82 2.14 5.84
CA ARG A 163 -5.86 2.25 7.31
C ARG A 163 -5.05 1.20 8.07
N THR A 164 -4.81 0.03 7.48
CA THR A 164 -4.29 -1.13 8.23
C THR A 164 -3.20 -1.90 7.50
N GLN A 165 -3.30 -2.03 6.17
CA GLN A 165 -2.39 -2.81 5.35
C GLN A 165 -2.22 -2.08 4.02
N ALA A 166 -1.37 -1.06 4.07
CA ALA A 166 -1.29 -0.04 3.05
C ALA A 166 -0.07 -0.19 2.14
N ASN A 167 0.86 -1.11 2.38
CA ASN A 167 2.12 -1.10 1.64
C ASN A 167 2.04 -2.02 0.41
N VAL A 168 2.51 -1.51 -0.72
CA VAL A 168 2.50 -2.17 -2.03
C VAL A 168 3.89 -2.09 -2.66
N MET A 169 4.21 -3.06 -3.51
CA MET A 169 5.45 -3.07 -4.29
C MET A 169 5.15 -3.01 -5.79
N VAL A 170 6.02 -2.31 -6.52
CA VAL A 170 5.98 -2.09 -7.98
C VAL A 170 7.32 -2.54 -8.56
N GLY A 171 7.32 -3.04 -9.79
CA GLY A 171 8.56 -3.42 -10.47
C GLY A 171 9.42 -2.19 -10.77
N ASN A 172 10.71 -2.25 -10.42
CA ASN A 172 11.66 -1.22 -10.83
C ASN A 172 12.11 -1.48 -12.27
N GLY A 173 11.50 -0.78 -13.25
CA GLY A 173 11.75 -0.95 -14.69
C GLY A 173 13.16 -0.58 -15.16
N THR A 174 14.01 -0.05 -14.27
CA THR A 174 15.40 0.36 -14.59
C THR A 174 16.42 -0.77 -14.45
N GLY A 175 15.98 -1.99 -14.16
CA GLY A 175 16.84 -3.17 -14.06
C GLY A 175 17.44 -3.56 -15.42
N SER A 176 18.48 -2.87 -15.85
CA SER A 176 19.47 -3.49 -16.73
C SER A 176 19.94 -4.79 -16.06
N ARG A 177 20.09 -5.86 -16.84
CA ARG A 177 20.54 -7.19 -16.39
C ARG A 177 21.86 -7.16 -15.60
N ASP A 178 22.59 -6.05 -15.68
CA ASP A 178 23.90 -5.81 -15.09
C ASP A 178 23.84 -5.20 -13.67
N ASP A 179 22.71 -4.64 -13.24
CA ASP A 179 22.58 -3.96 -11.94
C ASP A 179 22.05 -4.91 -10.85
N LYS A 180 22.72 -6.05 -10.69
CA LYS A 180 22.31 -7.15 -9.78
C LYS A 180 22.29 -6.76 -8.31
N ASP A 181 22.92 -5.65 -7.96
CA ASP A 181 23.06 -5.16 -6.59
C ASP A 181 21.98 -4.12 -6.20
N LYS A 182 21.14 -3.68 -7.16
CA LYS A 182 20.02 -2.78 -6.88
C LYS A 182 18.75 -3.53 -6.51
N TYR A 183 18.03 -2.95 -5.54
CA TYR A 183 16.78 -3.51 -5.07
C TYR A 183 15.73 -3.46 -6.21
N PRO A 184 15.13 -4.61 -6.60
CA PRO A 184 14.40 -4.75 -7.85
C PRO A 184 12.98 -4.17 -7.82
N TYR A 185 12.56 -3.65 -6.67
CA TYR A 185 11.21 -3.14 -6.47
C TYR A 185 11.24 -1.71 -5.95
N TRP A 186 10.18 -0.97 -6.25
CA TRP A 186 9.84 0.24 -5.52
C TRP A 186 8.70 -0.09 -4.58
N ASP A 187 8.84 0.31 -3.32
CA ASP A 187 7.81 0.15 -2.31
C ASP A 187 7.09 1.49 -2.09
N ALA A 188 5.78 1.43 -1.84
CA ALA A 188 4.98 2.60 -1.51
C ALA A 188 3.94 2.28 -0.44
N ARG A 189 3.54 3.29 0.34
CA ARG A 189 2.39 3.23 1.24
C ARG A 189 1.19 3.91 0.59
N LEU A 190 0.11 3.17 0.41
CA LEU A 190 -1.21 3.64 0.00
C LEU A 190 -1.77 4.59 1.06
N ILE A 191 -2.19 5.76 0.61
CA ILE A 191 -2.85 6.76 1.45
C ILE A 191 -4.33 6.81 1.11
N GLY A 192 -4.68 6.68 -0.17
CA GLY A 192 -6.05 6.64 -0.65
C GLY A 192 -6.22 5.76 -1.88
N ILE A 193 -7.41 5.19 -2.03
CA ILE A 193 -7.83 4.39 -3.17
C ILE A 193 -9.02 5.13 -3.79
N PHE A 194 -8.92 5.44 -5.08
CA PHE A 194 -9.93 6.22 -5.75
C PHE A 194 -10.25 5.70 -7.15
N HIS A 195 -11.46 5.98 -7.63
CA HIS A 195 -11.68 6.09 -9.07
C HIS A 195 -12.16 7.49 -9.42
N VAL A 196 -11.90 7.87 -10.66
CA VAL A 196 -12.32 9.14 -11.25
C VAL A 196 -12.99 8.89 -12.59
N CYS A 197 -14.04 9.63 -12.86
CA CYS A 197 -14.70 9.65 -14.15
C CYS A 197 -14.28 10.92 -14.88
N ILE A 198 -13.82 10.78 -16.11
CA ILE A 198 -13.42 11.90 -16.96
C ILE A 198 -14.22 11.92 -18.26
N LEU A 199 -14.38 13.12 -18.79
CA LEU A 199 -14.89 13.36 -20.13
C LEU A 199 -13.78 14.06 -20.94
N ARG A 200 -13.38 13.45 -22.06
CA ARG A 200 -12.39 14.02 -23.00
C ARG A 200 -12.86 13.92 -24.44
N LEU A 201 -13.03 12.69 -24.92
CA LEU A 201 -13.66 12.35 -26.21
C LEU A 201 -14.87 11.43 -25.98
N SER A 202 -14.77 10.58 -24.97
CA SER A 202 -15.81 9.71 -24.45
C SER A 202 -15.75 9.71 -22.92
N PHE A 203 -16.80 9.18 -22.28
CA PHE A 203 -16.78 8.88 -20.86
C PHE A 203 -15.79 7.75 -20.56
N GLN A 204 -14.86 8.01 -19.64
CA GLN A 204 -13.86 7.03 -19.23
C GLN A 204 -13.71 7.04 -17.71
N THR A 205 -13.51 5.87 -17.13
CA THR A 205 -13.25 5.69 -15.70
C THR A 205 -11.83 5.20 -15.50
N PHE A 206 -11.13 5.83 -14.55
CA PHE A 206 -9.76 5.46 -14.20
C PHE A 206 -9.67 5.16 -12.71
N ASP A 207 -9.12 4.00 -12.40
CA ASP A 207 -8.73 3.64 -11.04
C ASP A 207 -7.35 4.20 -10.74
N VAL A 208 -7.20 4.89 -9.61
CA VAL A 208 -5.96 5.57 -9.23
C VAL A 208 -5.67 5.38 -7.74
N LEU A 209 -4.41 5.14 -7.42
CA LEU A 209 -3.94 5.00 -6.04
C LEU A 209 -3.09 6.21 -5.68
N TRP A 210 -3.40 6.88 -4.57
CA TRP A 210 -2.54 7.93 -4.04
C TRP A 210 -1.58 7.33 -3.03
N VAL A 211 -0.27 7.48 -3.27
CA VAL A 211 0.78 6.78 -2.52
C VAL A 211 1.85 7.73 -2.02
N ARG A 212 2.51 7.32 -0.93
CA ARG A 212 3.77 7.89 -0.44
C ARG A 212 4.88 6.89 -0.69
N TRP A 213 5.92 7.31 -1.39
CA TRP A 213 7.01 6.44 -1.80
C TRP A 213 8.02 6.22 -0.68
N PHE A 214 8.52 4.97 -0.60
CA PHE A 214 9.72 4.68 0.15
C PHE A 214 10.96 4.95 -0.72
N GLY A 215 12.08 5.27 -0.08
CA GLY A 215 13.41 5.34 -0.66
C GLY A 215 14.30 4.25 -0.05
N ALA A 216 15.28 3.78 -0.82
CA ALA A 216 16.32 2.90 -0.29
C ALA A 216 17.14 3.66 0.77
N ASP A 217 17.60 2.95 1.79
CA ASP A 217 18.58 3.52 2.72
C ASP A 217 20.00 3.34 2.15
N ASP A 218 20.57 4.43 1.63
CA ASP A 218 21.93 4.45 1.06
C ASP A 218 23.01 4.02 2.08
N ARG A 219 22.72 4.09 3.38
CA ARG A 219 23.63 3.62 4.43
C ARG A 219 23.69 2.10 4.52
N GLN A 220 22.73 1.38 3.93
CA GLN A 220 22.74 -0.08 3.90
C GLN A 220 23.52 -0.60 2.68
N SER A 221 24.82 -0.81 2.86
CA SER A 221 25.70 -1.32 1.79
C SER A 221 25.37 -2.76 1.34
N LYS A 222 24.80 -3.62 2.20
CA LYS A 222 24.49 -5.03 1.88
C LYS A 222 23.13 -5.45 2.40
N TRP A 223 22.37 -6.12 1.53
CA TRP A 223 21.08 -6.75 1.81
C TRP A 223 20.94 -8.03 0.98
N GLY A 224 19.84 -8.76 1.18
CA GLY A 224 19.54 -9.99 0.47
C GLY A 224 19.93 -11.25 1.22
N LEU A 225 19.59 -12.41 0.65
CA LEU A 225 19.82 -13.72 1.25
C LEU A 225 21.31 -13.99 1.51
N LYS A 226 22.20 -13.59 0.59
CA LYS A 226 23.65 -13.77 0.77
C LYS A 226 24.20 -12.98 1.95
N ALA A 227 23.63 -11.81 2.23
CA ALA A 227 24.03 -10.96 3.34
C ALA A 227 23.29 -11.29 4.64
N ASN A 228 22.31 -12.20 4.62
CA ASN A 228 21.38 -12.47 5.72
C ASN A 228 20.73 -11.20 6.30
N ARG A 229 20.44 -10.23 5.44
CA ARG A 229 19.92 -8.91 5.84
C ARG A 229 18.73 -8.52 4.99
N MET A 230 17.65 -8.08 5.62
CA MET A 230 16.49 -7.56 4.91
C MET A 230 16.82 -6.18 4.30
N PRO A 231 16.30 -5.86 3.09
CA PRO A 231 16.36 -4.53 2.55
C PRO A 231 15.75 -3.53 3.54
N ARG A 232 16.45 -2.43 3.77
CA ARG A 232 16.03 -1.34 4.63
C ARG A 232 15.62 -0.15 3.77
N ILE A 233 14.42 0.35 4.04
CA ILE A 233 13.80 1.46 3.32
C ILE A 233 13.34 2.52 4.32
N GLY A 234 13.39 3.78 3.92
CA GLY A 234 12.84 4.93 4.66
C GLY A 234 11.79 5.64 3.82
N PHE A 235 11.01 6.56 4.40
CA PHE A 235 10.17 7.40 3.56
C PHE A 235 11.01 8.43 2.82
N GLN A 236 10.66 8.72 1.57
CA GLN A 236 11.25 9.90 0.92
C GLN A 236 10.85 11.16 1.68
N ASN A 237 11.78 12.11 1.78
CA ASN A 237 11.49 13.42 2.38
C ASN A 237 10.33 14.07 1.63
N ALA A 238 9.31 14.51 2.37
CA ALA A 238 8.11 15.09 1.80
C ALA A 238 8.30 16.41 1.07
N GLU A 239 9.40 17.12 1.33
CA GLU A 239 9.79 18.31 0.58
C GLU A 239 10.14 17.96 -0.87
N ASN A 240 10.55 16.71 -1.14
CA ASN A 240 10.79 16.24 -2.49
C ASN A 240 9.47 16.10 -3.24
N GLU A 241 9.41 16.63 -4.46
CA GLU A 241 8.23 16.56 -5.30
C GLU A 241 7.81 15.12 -5.63
N THR A 242 8.76 14.18 -5.67
CA THR A 242 8.53 12.76 -5.98
C THR A 242 8.06 11.92 -4.79
N SER A 243 8.01 12.49 -3.58
CA SER A 243 7.67 11.75 -2.35
C SER A 243 6.23 11.22 -2.34
N PHE A 244 5.32 11.93 -2.99
CA PHE A 244 3.92 11.55 -3.17
C PHE A 244 3.54 11.51 -4.65
N GLY A 245 2.76 10.51 -5.04
CA GLY A 245 2.34 10.36 -6.43
C GLY A 245 1.11 9.49 -6.61
N PHE A 246 0.59 9.51 -7.84
CA PHE A 246 -0.44 8.57 -8.27
C PHE A 246 0.21 7.32 -8.88
N LEU A 247 -0.42 6.18 -8.62
CA LEU A 247 -0.01 4.88 -9.12
C LEU A 247 -1.21 4.19 -9.79
N ASP A 248 -0.97 3.59 -10.96
CA ASP A 248 -1.94 2.72 -11.62
C ASP A 248 -2.00 1.39 -10.84
N PRO A 249 -3.18 0.94 -10.37
CA PRO A 249 -3.32 -0.37 -9.76
C PRO A 249 -2.74 -1.53 -10.58
N ASN A 250 -2.73 -1.45 -11.92
CA ASN A 250 -2.13 -2.48 -12.78
C ASN A 250 -0.62 -2.64 -12.60
N ALA A 251 0.06 -1.61 -12.12
CA ALA A 251 1.51 -1.64 -11.92
C ALA A 251 1.92 -2.25 -10.58
N VAL A 252 0.98 -2.33 -9.65
CA VAL A 252 1.22 -2.96 -8.35
C VAL A 252 1.41 -4.45 -8.58
N LEU A 253 2.57 -4.97 -8.23
CA LEU A 253 2.84 -6.40 -8.32
C LEU A 253 2.05 -7.16 -7.24
N ARG A 254 2.06 -6.63 -6.02
CA ARG A 254 1.37 -7.18 -4.84
C ARG A 254 1.50 -6.27 -3.62
N ALA A 255 0.83 -6.64 -2.53
CA ALA A 255 1.09 -6.04 -1.23
C ALA A 255 2.47 -6.45 -0.70
N CYS A 256 3.14 -5.54 0.00
CA CYS A 256 4.41 -5.80 0.65
C CYS A 256 4.29 -5.77 2.18
N HIS A 257 5.12 -6.57 2.84
CA HIS A 257 5.17 -6.61 4.28
C HIS A 257 6.41 -5.90 4.79
N VAL A 258 6.20 -4.68 5.28
CA VAL A 258 7.24 -3.86 5.90
C VAL A 258 7.16 -3.97 7.42
N ILE A 259 8.32 -4.03 8.07
CA ILE A 259 8.45 -4.17 9.52
C ILE A 259 9.22 -2.94 10.03
N PRO A 260 8.70 -2.17 11.00
CA PRO A 260 9.45 -1.09 11.61
C PRO A 260 10.84 -1.52 12.07
N ALA A 261 11.86 -0.74 11.74
CA ALA A 261 13.21 -0.95 12.23
C ALA A 261 13.36 -0.26 13.60
N PHE A 262 12.80 -0.88 14.65
CA PHE A 262 12.65 -0.29 15.99
C PHE A 262 13.93 0.34 16.56
N ALA A 263 15.10 -0.22 16.25
CA ALA A 263 16.40 0.27 16.70
C ALA A 263 16.76 1.69 16.22
N PHE A 264 16.14 2.17 15.14
CA PHE A 264 16.41 3.49 14.56
C PHE A 264 15.45 4.58 15.04
N GLY A 265 14.45 4.22 15.85
CA GLY A 265 13.48 5.18 16.36
C GLY A 265 12.62 5.82 15.27
N TYR A 266 12.21 7.05 15.54
CA TYR A 266 11.26 7.81 14.72
C TYR A 266 11.95 8.89 13.89
N ASP A 267 11.36 9.20 12.74
CA ASP A 267 11.75 10.32 11.89
C ASP A 267 10.49 11.03 11.35
N ASN A 268 10.57 12.35 11.28
CA ASN A 268 9.56 13.15 10.63
C ASN A 268 9.67 13.12 9.10
N ASN A 269 10.79 12.73 8.50
CA ASN A 269 10.89 12.62 7.02
C ASN A 269 10.37 13.88 6.29
N GLY A 270 10.60 15.07 6.86
CA GLY A 270 10.09 16.37 6.34
C GLY A 270 8.57 16.59 6.44
N LEU A 271 7.81 15.70 7.06
CA LEU A 271 6.38 15.88 7.34
C LEU A 271 6.16 16.38 8.76
N LEU A 272 5.43 17.48 8.85
CA LEU A 272 4.69 17.85 10.05
C LEU A 272 3.42 17.00 10.16
N THR A 273 2.50 17.42 11.03
CA THR A 273 1.15 16.86 11.08
C THR A 273 0.49 16.91 9.69
N SER A 274 0.25 15.73 9.09
CA SER A 274 -0.18 15.65 7.69
C SER A 274 -1.12 14.48 7.42
N ILE A 275 -1.97 14.64 6.41
CA ILE A 275 -2.86 13.59 5.89
C ILE A 275 -2.06 12.48 5.18
N GLY A 276 -0.81 12.76 4.79
CA GLY A 276 0.15 11.76 4.32
C GLY A 276 0.64 10.78 5.40
N ARG A 277 0.29 11.05 6.66
CA ARG A 277 0.33 10.11 7.79
C ARG A 277 -1.10 9.78 8.20
N PRO A 278 -1.80 8.89 7.49
CA PRO A 278 -3.09 8.45 7.95
C PRO A 278 -2.86 7.73 9.28
N ARG A 279 -3.20 8.40 10.40
CA ARG A 279 -3.18 7.82 11.73
C ARG A 279 -3.99 6.53 11.64
N GLN A 280 -3.33 5.39 11.83
CA GLN A 280 -4.04 4.14 11.91
C GLN A 280 -4.94 4.25 13.13
N GLU A 281 -6.12 3.64 13.09
CA GLU A 281 -6.98 3.65 14.28
C GLU A 281 -6.22 3.11 15.49
N VAL A 282 -5.24 2.23 15.26
CA VAL A 282 -4.43 1.56 16.25
C VAL A 282 -3.36 2.44 16.89
N ASP A 283 -3.02 3.61 16.34
CA ASP A 283 -1.96 4.48 16.89
C ASP A 283 -2.39 5.11 18.22
N ASP A 284 -1.54 5.13 19.23
CA ASP A 284 -1.82 5.77 20.52
C ASP A 284 -2.01 7.27 20.31
N GLU A 285 -2.98 7.87 20.99
CA GLU A 285 -3.26 9.30 20.89
C GLU A 285 -2.10 10.16 21.40
N ASN A 286 -1.32 9.62 22.35
CA ASN A 286 -0.15 10.26 22.96
C ASN A 286 1.16 10.00 22.20
N GLU A 287 1.17 9.10 21.22
CA GLU A 287 2.37 8.89 20.41
C GLU A 287 2.63 10.10 19.52
N PRO A 288 3.90 10.54 19.41
CA PRO A 288 4.26 11.63 18.51
C PRO A 288 3.89 11.22 17.09
N ASP A 289 3.25 12.14 16.37
CA ASP A 289 2.82 11.94 14.98
C ASP A 289 4.05 11.91 14.05
N THR A 290 4.80 10.83 14.14
CA THR A 290 6.10 10.59 13.50
C THR A 290 6.08 9.19 12.89
N ASP A 291 6.77 9.01 11.76
CA ASP A 291 6.94 7.68 11.18
C ASP A 291 8.16 7.01 11.82
N TRP A 292 8.29 5.70 11.68
CA TRP A 292 9.58 5.06 11.96
C TRP A 292 10.61 5.56 10.95
N ALA A 293 11.84 5.79 11.40
CA ALA A 293 12.92 6.27 10.55
C ALA A 293 13.18 5.32 9.37
N TYR A 294 13.15 4.01 9.67
CA TYR A 294 13.35 2.97 8.68
C TYR A 294 12.41 1.79 8.89
N TYR A 295 12.26 1.01 7.82
CA TYR A 295 11.52 -0.23 7.78
C TYR A 295 12.35 -1.31 7.08
N TYR A 296 12.19 -2.55 7.49
CA TYR A 296 12.70 -3.72 6.80
C TYR A 296 11.64 -4.30 5.89
N VAL A 297 11.98 -4.54 4.62
CA VAL A 297 11.10 -5.27 3.70
C VAL A 297 11.28 -6.76 3.90
N ASN A 298 10.19 -7.45 4.20
CA ASN A 298 10.24 -8.89 4.37
C ASN A 298 10.42 -9.58 3.01
N MET A 299 11.56 -10.22 2.82
CA MET A 299 11.85 -11.08 1.66
C MET A 299 11.16 -12.43 1.83
N CYS A 300 9.85 -12.50 1.59
CA CYS A 300 9.12 -13.75 1.71
C CYS A 300 9.41 -14.67 0.51
N VAL A 301 10.42 -15.53 0.66
CA VAL A 301 10.64 -16.68 -0.23
C VAL A 301 9.82 -17.83 0.33
N VAL A 302 8.67 -18.14 -0.29
CA VAL A 302 7.90 -19.33 0.10
C VAL A 302 8.65 -20.54 -0.47
N PHE A 303 9.58 -21.09 0.30
CA PHE A 303 10.19 -22.37 -0.04
C PHE A 303 9.12 -23.48 0.06
N PRO A 304 8.98 -24.35 -0.94
CA PRO A 304 8.19 -25.56 -0.77
C PRO A 304 8.83 -26.41 0.33
N ALA A 305 8.00 -26.85 1.29
CA ALA A 305 8.42 -27.63 2.46
C ALA A 305 9.23 -28.90 2.13
N ASN A 306 9.21 -29.36 0.89
CA ASN A 306 9.90 -30.57 0.46
C ASN A 306 11.42 -30.40 0.24
N GLN A 307 11.95 -29.17 0.32
CA GLN A 307 13.40 -28.93 0.15
C GLN A 307 14.16 -28.76 1.47
N LEU A 308 13.46 -28.70 2.62
CA LEU A 308 14.12 -28.62 3.92
C LEU A 308 14.69 -29.97 4.43
N GLN A 309 14.43 -31.08 3.74
CA GLN A 309 15.02 -32.37 4.07
C GLN A 309 16.35 -32.66 3.35
N ALA A 310 16.75 -31.84 2.38
CA ALA A 310 17.97 -32.09 1.59
C ALA A 310 19.27 -31.57 2.24
N ASN A 311 19.20 -30.73 3.28
CA ASN A 311 20.37 -30.20 3.98
C ASN A 311 20.67 -30.87 5.33
N LYS A 312 20.31 -32.15 5.49
CA LYS A 312 21.00 -33.02 6.46
C LYS A 312 22.21 -33.66 5.77
N VAL A 313 23.23 -32.84 5.50
CA VAL A 313 24.55 -33.35 5.13
C VAL A 313 25.23 -33.81 6.41
N LYS A 314 25.56 -35.10 6.40
CA LYS A 314 26.49 -35.87 7.24
C LYS A 314 27.43 -35.01 8.08
N VAL A 315 27.27 -35.09 9.41
CA VAL A 315 28.39 -34.95 10.34
C VAL A 315 29.02 -36.33 10.39
N GLY A 316 30.21 -36.45 9.80
CA GLY A 316 31.15 -37.53 10.13
C GLY A 316 31.87 -37.21 11.41
#